data_AF-A0A410TLG9-F1
#
_entry.id   AF-A0A410TLG9-F1
#
_cell.length_a   1.000
_cell.length_b   1.000
_cell.length_c   1.000
_cell.angle_alpha   90.00
_cell.angle_beta   90.00
_cell.angle_gamma   90.00
#
_symmetry.space_group_name_H-M   'P 1'
#
loop_
_entity.id
_entity.type
_entity.pdbx_description
1 polymer ?
#
loop_
_entity_poly.entity_id
_entity_poly.type
_entity_poly.pdbx_seq_one_letter_code
_entity_poly.pdbx_strand_id
1 'polypeptide(L)'
;MDSKSALTQLANDIAAVISTVDANTEGQYGDGIGSENEPRQVSLLIDELQHHSEKYRGTQQEVAYPDDPGSCDLVLPEGTPVECKLLRYWRANGDSEDYMPKQVFSPFHGNTLLTDAQKLSMSEFDRDGGLLGLFYKRSASDPESVANLPGRFTAEWLADKTASDIEYWFDIDVEICSVADFSGLQHPVQSQGAAITWQIMS
;
A
#
# COMPACT_ATOMS: atom_id res chain seq x y z
N MET A 1 -8.84 19.61 1.86
CA MET A 1 -7.44 19.13 1.80
C MET A 1 -7.19 18.81 0.33
N ASP A 2 -6.01 19.10 -0.22
CA ASP A 2 -5.66 18.61 -1.56
C ASP A 2 -5.24 17.12 -1.49
N SER A 3 -5.27 16.40 -2.62
CA SER A 3 -4.98 14.96 -2.66
C SER A 3 -3.60 14.65 -2.08
N LYS A 4 -2.59 15.48 -2.36
CA LYS A 4 -1.23 15.32 -1.82
C LYS A 4 -1.22 15.32 -0.30
N SER A 5 -1.77 16.35 0.33
CA SER A 5 -1.81 16.46 1.79
C SER A 5 -2.64 15.34 2.42
N ALA A 6 -3.68 14.86 1.74
CA ALA A 6 -4.47 13.74 2.20
C ALA A 6 -3.66 12.43 2.20
N LEU A 7 -2.95 12.15 1.11
CA LEU A 7 -2.08 10.98 0.93
C LEU A 7 -0.89 11.00 1.90
N THR A 8 -0.20 12.14 2.03
CA THR A 8 0.88 12.30 3.02
C THR A 8 0.37 11.98 4.43
N GLN A 9 -0.80 12.50 4.80
CA GLN A 9 -1.38 12.23 6.11
C GLN A 9 -1.83 10.77 6.25
N LEU A 10 -2.42 10.16 5.21
CA LEU A 10 -2.82 8.75 5.21
C LEU A 10 -1.64 7.85 5.56
N ALA A 11 -0.48 8.02 4.92
CA ALA A 11 0.72 7.24 5.24
C ALA A 11 1.15 7.41 6.70
N ASN A 12 1.20 8.65 7.19
CA ASN A 12 1.63 8.96 8.56
C ASN A 12 0.67 8.38 9.60
N ASP A 13 -0.64 8.50 9.37
CA ASP A 13 -1.65 8.04 10.30
C ASP A 13 -1.71 6.50 10.30
N ILE A 14 -1.57 5.85 9.15
CA ILE A 14 -1.39 4.38 9.07
C ILE A 14 -0.17 3.94 9.88
N ALA A 15 0.98 4.58 9.67
CA ALA A 15 2.20 4.23 10.40
C ALA A 15 2.06 4.43 11.92
N ALA A 16 1.22 5.38 12.35
CA ALA A 16 0.93 5.63 13.76
C ALA A 16 0.01 4.56 14.37
N VAL A 17 -0.98 4.05 13.64
CA VAL A 17 -1.99 3.11 14.19
C VAL A 17 -1.69 1.64 13.94
N ILE A 18 -0.84 1.31 12.96
CA ILE A 18 -0.60 -0.09 12.55
C ILE A 18 -0.15 -0.99 13.69
N SER A 19 0.63 -0.48 14.65
CA SER A 19 1.03 -1.25 15.83
C SER A 19 -0.14 -1.63 16.75
N THR A 20 -1.16 -0.77 16.83
CA THR A 20 -2.39 -1.05 17.60
C THR A 20 -3.24 -2.09 16.88
N VAL A 21 -3.40 -1.94 15.56
CA VAL A 21 -4.11 -2.94 14.74
C VAL A 21 -3.42 -4.29 14.83
N ASP A 22 -2.10 -4.30 14.66
CA ASP A 22 -1.28 -5.49 14.71
C ASP A 22 -1.45 -6.25 16.02
N ALA A 23 -1.31 -5.58 17.17
CA ALA A 23 -1.46 -6.19 18.50
C ALA A 23 -2.84 -6.80 18.76
N ASN A 24 -3.88 -6.34 18.05
CA ASN A 24 -5.25 -6.84 18.18
C ASN A 24 -5.68 -7.79 17.06
N THR A 25 -4.75 -8.15 16.15
CA THR A 25 -5.04 -9.05 15.04
C THR A 25 -4.55 -10.46 15.36
N GLU A 26 -5.49 -11.39 15.47
CA GLU A 26 -5.19 -12.83 15.41
C GLU A 26 -5.04 -13.22 13.93
N GLY A 27 -4.04 -14.04 13.61
CA GLY A 27 -3.71 -14.36 12.21
C GLY A 27 -3.50 -15.84 11.94
N GLN A 28 -3.80 -16.27 10.71
CA GLN A 28 -3.66 -17.68 10.29
C GLN A 28 -2.23 -18.21 10.41
N TYR A 29 -1.23 -17.35 10.25
CA TYR A 29 0.19 -17.69 10.30
C TYR A 29 0.90 -17.12 11.52
N GLY A 30 0.15 -16.86 12.59
CA GLY A 30 0.60 -16.20 13.80
C GLY A 30 -0.09 -14.85 13.97
N ASP A 31 -0.13 -14.37 15.20
CA ASP A 31 -0.75 -13.09 15.51
C ASP A 31 0.02 -11.95 14.82
N GLY A 32 -0.73 -10.91 14.46
CA GLY A 32 -0.23 -9.71 13.79
C GLY A 32 -0.87 -9.46 12.45
N ILE A 33 -0.96 -8.19 12.08
CA ILE A 33 -1.59 -7.72 10.85
C ILE A 33 -0.91 -8.31 9.61
N GLY A 34 0.39 -8.60 9.71
CA GLY A 34 1.19 -9.17 8.65
C GLY A 34 0.68 -10.51 8.09
N SER A 35 0.04 -11.32 8.94
CA SER A 35 -0.57 -12.60 8.57
C SER A 35 -1.77 -12.49 7.64
N GLU A 36 -2.40 -11.31 7.59
CA GLU A 36 -3.59 -11.07 6.79
C GLU A 36 -3.26 -10.78 5.32
N ASN A 37 -4.28 -10.92 4.47
CA ASN A 37 -4.21 -10.53 3.07
C ASN A 37 -4.43 -9.01 2.88
N GLU A 38 -4.11 -8.50 1.70
CA GLU A 38 -4.13 -7.06 1.41
C GLU A 38 -5.49 -6.38 1.71
N PRO A 39 -6.63 -6.84 1.20
CA PRO A 39 -7.91 -6.21 1.50
C PRO A 39 -8.22 -6.20 3.00
N ARG A 40 -7.84 -7.27 3.72
CA ARG A 40 -8.08 -7.35 5.16
C ARG A 40 -7.17 -6.41 5.95
N GLN A 41 -5.90 -6.27 5.58
CA GLN A 41 -4.99 -5.31 6.22
C GLN A 41 -5.48 -3.88 6.03
N VAL A 42 -5.88 -3.53 4.80
CA VAL A 42 -6.44 -2.21 4.49
C VAL A 42 -7.71 -1.96 5.32
N SER A 43 -8.65 -2.90 5.32
CA SER A 43 -9.89 -2.81 6.10
C SER A 43 -9.63 -2.57 7.58
N LEU A 44 -8.75 -3.35 8.22
CA LEU A 44 -8.42 -3.20 9.64
C LEU A 44 -7.77 -1.84 9.96
N LEU A 45 -6.87 -1.36 9.11
CA LEU A 45 -6.23 -0.05 9.27
C LEU A 45 -7.25 1.09 9.13
N ILE A 46 -8.13 1.02 8.15
CA ILE A 46 -9.15 2.04 7.92
C ILE A 46 -10.17 2.05 9.05
N ASP A 47 -10.60 0.89 9.55
CA ASP A 47 -11.52 0.78 10.69
C ASP A 47 -10.91 1.43 11.94
N GLU A 48 -9.63 1.18 12.21
CA GLU A 48 -8.91 1.79 13.33
C GLU A 48 -8.81 3.31 13.17
N LEU A 49 -8.46 3.79 11.97
CA LEU A 49 -8.41 5.22 11.68
C LEU A 49 -9.77 5.90 11.84
N GLN A 50 -10.85 5.26 11.40
CA GLN A 50 -12.22 5.75 11.58
C GLN A 50 -12.65 5.78 13.04
N HIS A 51 -12.18 4.83 13.85
CA HIS A 51 -12.44 4.78 15.28
C HIS A 51 -11.79 5.96 16.02
N HIS A 52 -10.55 6.31 15.64
CA HIS A 52 -9.74 7.28 16.35
C HIS A 52 -9.80 8.71 15.80
N SER A 53 -10.23 8.90 14.55
CA SER A 53 -10.16 10.19 13.89
C SER A 53 -11.41 10.47 13.05
N GLU A 54 -12.10 11.55 13.40
CA GLU A 54 -13.21 12.13 12.61
C GLU A 54 -12.81 12.40 11.16
N LYS A 55 -11.51 12.61 10.90
CA LYS A 55 -10.99 12.89 9.56
C LYS A 55 -11.27 11.74 8.59
N TYR A 56 -11.22 10.50 9.06
CA TYR A 56 -11.43 9.32 8.22
C TYR A 56 -12.89 8.85 8.23
N ARG A 57 -13.77 9.47 9.02
CA ARG A 57 -15.19 9.13 8.99
C ARG A 57 -15.75 9.44 7.61
N GLY A 58 -16.29 8.41 6.96
CA GLY A 58 -16.77 8.48 5.59
C GLY A 58 -15.80 7.96 4.54
N THR A 59 -14.62 7.45 4.93
CA THR A 59 -13.78 6.69 4.00
C THR A 59 -14.56 5.47 3.53
N GLN A 60 -14.69 5.33 2.23
CA GLN A 60 -15.39 4.21 1.59
C GLN A 60 -14.37 3.18 1.13
N GLN A 61 -14.73 1.91 1.22
CA GLN A 61 -13.90 0.79 0.72
C GLN A 61 -14.63 0.14 -0.47
N GLU A 62 -13.90 -0.38 -1.44
CA GLU A 62 -14.43 -1.12 -2.59
C GLU A 62 -15.45 -0.30 -3.40
N VAL A 63 -15.12 0.95 -3.72
CA VAL A 63 -16.01 1.86 -4.45
C VAL A 63 -15.95 1.54 -5.94
N ALA A 64 -17.10 1.28 -6.56
CA ALA A 64 -17.17 1.03 -8.00
C ALA A 64 -16.52 2.17 -8.79
N TYR A 65 -15.70 1.83 -9.78
CA TYR A 65 -15.20 2.80 -10.74
C TYR A 65 -16.37 3.39 -11.55
N PRO A 66 -16.33 4.69 -11.90
CA PRO A 66 -17.39 5.31 -12.71
C PRO A 66 -17.62 4.63 -14.07
N ASP A 67 -16.54 4.19 -14.72
CA ASP A 67 -16.56 3.68 -16.11
C ASP A 67 -15.99 2.27 -16.28
N ASP A 68 -15.70 1.58 -15.18
CA ASP A 68 -15.12 0.22 -15.18
C ASP A 68 -15.92 -0.70 -14.23
N PRO A 69 -16.13 -1.99 -14.57
CA PRO A 69 -16.82 -2.93 -13.69
C PRO A 69 -16.08 -3.29 -12.39
N GLY A 70 -14.83 -2.85 -12.23
CA GLY A 70 -14.04 -3.02 -11.01
C GLY A 70 -14.40 -2.05 -9.88
N SER A 71 -13.72 -2.23 -8.76
CA SER A 71 -13.76 -1.35 -7.60
C SER A 71 -12.39 -0.76 -7.33
N CYS A 72 -12.36 0.49 -6.89
CA CYS A 72 -11.22 1.15 -6.27
C CYS A 72 -11.19 0.80 -4.79
N ASP A 73 -10.02 0.44 -4.28
CA ASP A 73 -9.88 -0.07 -2.91
C ASP A 73 -10.42 0.92 -1.87
N LEU A 74 -10.12 2.22 -2.03
CA LEU A 74 -10.53 3.27 -1.09
C LEU A 74 -10.95 4.55 -1.80
N VAL A 75 -11.92 5.25 -1.22
CA VAL A 75 -12.15 6.68 -1.48
C VAL A 75 -12.13 7.42 -0.16
N LEU A 76 -11.18 8.33 0.00
CA LEU A 76 -11.04 9.17 1.19
C LEU A 76 -12.22 10.15 1.31
N PRO A 77 -12.53 10.68 2.52
CA PRO A 77 -13.76 11.47 2.74
C PRO A 77 -13.88 12.73 1.88
N GLU A 78 -12.76 13.31 1.46
CA GLU A 78 -12.69 14.45 0.54
C GLU A 78 -12.77 14.07 -0.96
N GLY A 79 -12.87 12.77 -1.26
CA GLY A 79 -13.11 12.22 -2.60
C GLY A 79 -11.89 11.65 -3.31
N THR A 80 -10.69 11.67 -2.71
CA THR A 80 -9.48 11.12 -3.34
C THR A 80 -9.57 9.59 -3.44
N PRO A 81 -9.57 9.00 -4.66
CA PRO A 81 -9.52 7.54 -4.83
C PRO A 81 -8.10 7.02 -4.59
N VAL A 82 -7.97 5.86 -3.95
CA VAL A 82 -6.68 5.27 -3.58
C VAL A 82 -6.69 3.76 -3.84
N GLU A 83 -5.75 3.30 -4.67
CA GLU A 83 -5.49 1.86 -4.86
C GLU A 83 -4.38 1.40 -3.93
N CYS A 84 -4.57 0.23 -3.31
CA CYS A 84 -3.70 -0.32 -2.30
C CYS A 84 -2.85 -1.46 -2.86
N LYS A 85 -1.66 -1.65 -2.28
CA LYS A 85 -0.84 -2.83 -2.57
C LYS A 85 0.03 -3.24 -1.39
N LEU A 86 0.08 -4.53 -1.10
CA LEU A 86 1.07 -5.14 -0.23
C LEU A 86 2.40 -5.27 -0.97
N LEU A 87 3.41 -4.58 -0.44
CA LEU A 87 4.78 -4.57 -0.95
C LEU A 87 5.64 -5.43 -0.04
N ARG A 88 5.44 -6.75 -0.08
CA ARG A 88 6.20 -7.70 0.76
C ARG A 88 6.97 -8.69 -0.09
N TYR A 89 8.22 -8.93 0.29
CA TYR A 89 9.06 -9.97 -0.30
C TYR A 89 9.02 -11.29 0.47
N TRP A 90 8.51 -11.25 1.72
CA TRP A 90 8.28 -12.42 2.54
C TRP A 90 6.82 -12.46 2.96
N ARG A 91 6.24 -13.64 2.82
CA ARG A 91 4.94 -13.98 3.39
C ARG A 91 5.06 -14.16 4.90
N ALA A 92 3.94 -14.12 5.60
CA ALA A 92 3.92 -14.33 7.04
C ALA A 92 4.47 -15.71 7.47
N ASN A 93 4.33 -16.73 6.63
CA ASN A 93 4.94 -18.05 6.89
C ASN A 93 6.47 -18.11 6.69
N GLY A 94 7.12 -17.00 6.28
CA GLY A 94 8.56 -16.92 6.04
C GLY A 94 8.99 -17.29 4.61
N ASP A 95 8.07 -17.74 3.76
CA ASP A 95 8.36 -18.02 2.36
C ASP A 95 8.56 -16.73 1.56
N SER A 96 9.35 -16.80 0.49
CA SER A 96 9.47 -15.69 -0.45
C SER A 96 8.16 -15.45 -1.20
N GLU A 97 7.84 -14.17 -1.42
CA GLU A 97 6.77 -13.75 -2.32
C GLU A 97 7.36 -13.52 -3.72
N ASP A 98 7.59 -14.63 -4.43
CA ASP A 98 8.20 -14.62 -5.78
C ASP A 98 7.36 -13.84 -6.80
N TYR A 99 6.06 -13.66 -6.53
CA TYR A 99 5.15 -12.93 -7.42
C TYR A 99 5.14 -11.43 -7.18
N MET A 100 5.75 -10.92 -6.10
CA MET A 100 5.68 -9.49 -5.80
C MET A 100 6.21 -8.63 -6.96
N PRO A 101 7.39 -8.90 -7.57
CA PRO A 101 7.87 -8.08 -8.68
C PRO A 101 6.87 -8.03 -9.85
N LYS A 102 6.15 -9.12 -10.10
CA LYS A 102 5.09 -9.17 -11.11
C LYS A 102 3.86 -8.35 -10.67
N GLN A 103 3.43 -8.48 -9.42
CA GLN A 103 2.26 -7.78 -8.88
C GLN A 103 2.49 -6.28 -8.69
N VAL A 104 3.74 -5.83 -8.60
CA VAL A 104 4.05 -4.41 -8.39
C VAL A 104 4.54 -3.74 -9.66
N PHE A 105 5.44 -4.37 -10.42
CA PHE A 105 6.17 -3.69 -11.51
C PHE A 105 5.84 -4.16 -12.92
N SER A 106 4.87 -5.06 -13.10
CA SER A 106 4.55 -5.53 -14.45
C SER A 106 3.50 -4.65 -15.14
N PRO A 107 3.85 -3.94 -16.24
CA PRO A 107 2.85 -3.18 -17.01
C PRO A 107 1.93 -4.07 -17.86
N PHE A 108 2.27 -5.35 -18.01
CA PHE A 108 1.57 -6.28 -18.92
C PHE A 108 0.50 -7.14 -18.23
N HIS A 109 0.29 -6.99 -16.93
CA HIS A 109 -0.67 -7.77 -16.16
C HIS A 109 -1.70 -6.84 -15.52
N GLY A 110 -2.94 -7.28 -15.43
CA GLY A 110 -3.98 -6.57 -14.68
C GLY A 110 -3.75 -6.66 -13.17
N ASN A 111 -4.27 -5.68 -12.44
CA ASN A 111 -4.27 -5.60 -10.97
C ASN A 111 -2.86 -5.55 -10.37
N THR A 112 -1.95 -4.86 -11.09
CA THR A 112 -0.62 -4.56 -10.59
C THR A 112 -0.57 -3.11 -10.14
N LEU A 113 0.37 -2.76 -9.26
CA LEU A 113 0.47 -1.38 -8.80
C LEU A 113 0.63 -0.38 -9.97
N LEU A 114 1.38 -0.73 -11.03
CA LEU A 114 1.50 0.13 -12.21
C LEU A 114 0.18 0.24 -12.98
N THR A 115 -0.48 -0.91 -13.27
CA THR A 115 -1.73 -0.88 -14.06
C THR A 115 -2.91 -0.32 -13.28
N ASP A 116 -2.89 -0.39 -11.95
CA ASP A 116 -3.88 0.27 -11.09
C ASP A 116 -3.67 1.79 -11.09
N ALA A 117 -2.42 2.27 -11.15
CA ALA A 117 -2.14 3.69 -11.36
C ALA A 117 -2.68 4.20 -12.71
N GLN A 118 -2.48 3.43 -13.78
CA GLN A 118 -3.04 3.75 -15.10
C GLN A 118 -4.57 3.77 -15.07
N LYS A 119 -5.23 2.81 -14.41
CA LYS A 119 -6.69 2.82 -14.28
C LYS A 119 -7.18 4.06 -13.55
N LEU A 120 -6.56 4.41 -12.42
CA LEU A 120 -6.91 5.62 -11.67
C LEU A 120 -6.75 6.89 -12.53
N SER A 121 -5.64 7.02 -13.27
CA SER A 121 -5.41 8.21 -14.11
C SER A 121 -6.42 8.34 -15.26
N MET A 122 -7.02 7.22 -15.69
CA MET A 122 -8.02 7.18 -16.76
C MET A 122 -9.46 7.20 -16.25
N SER A 123 -9.67 7.15 -14.94
CA SER A 123 -10.99 7.11 -14.33
C SER A 123 -11.64 8.49 -14.27
N GLU A 124 -12.98 8.55 -14.31
CA GLU A 124 -13.73 9.80 -14.15
C GLU A 124 -13.99 10.17 -12.67
N PHE A 125 -13.09 9.80 -11.75
CA PHE A 125 -13.19 10.33 -10.38
C PHE A 125 -12.96 11.85 -10.38
N ASP A 126 -13.68 12.56 -9.49
CA ASP A 126 -13.64 14.03 -9.40
C ASP A 126 -12.30 14.60 -8.89
N ARG A 127 -11.35 13.74 -8.50
CA ARG A 127 -10.09 14.08 -7.84
C ARG A 127 -8.96 13.24 -8.40
N ASP A 128 -7.78 13.85 -8.47
CA ASP A 128 -6.50 13.15 -8.61
C ASP A 128 -6.43 11.97 -7.61
N GLY A 129 -6.13 10.80 -8.15
CA GLY A 129 -6.01 9.57 -7.37
C GLY A 129 -4.65 9.41 -6.72
N GLY A 130 -4.51 8.34 -5.94
CA GLY A 130 -3.25 7.97 -5.33
C GLY A 130 -3.08 6.48 -5.16
N LEU A 131 -1.89 6.11 -4.72
CA LEU A 131 -1.53 4.74 -4.40
C LEU A 131 -1.14 4.65 -2.93
N LEU A 132 -1.46 3.54 -2.28
CA LEU A 132 -1.00 3.18 -0.94
C LEU A 132 -0.25 1.85 -0.99
N GLY A 133 1.04 1.88 -0.69
CA GLY A 133 1.90 0.71 -0.55
C GLY A 133 2.16 0.38 0.91
N LEU A 134 1.83 -0.83 1.34
CA LEU A 134 2.21 -1.36 2.65
C LEU A 134 3.46 -2.22 2.50
N PHE A 135 4.62 -1.64 2.80
CA PHE A 135 5.91 -2.31 2.71
C PHE A 135 6.27 -2.96 4.05
N TYR A 136 6.66 -4.23 4.01
CA TYR A 136 7.26 -4.91 5.17
C TYR A 136 8.73 -5.16 4.91
N LYS A 137 9.56 -4.63 5.81
CA LYS A 137 11.00 -4.80 5.75
C LYS A 137 11.38 -6.16 6.29
N ARG A 138 12.36 -6.77 5.63
CA ARG A 138 13.00 -8.00 6.08
C ARG A 138 13.46 -7.91 7.54
N SER A 139 13.27 -8.97 8.32
CA SER A 139 13.91 -9.06 9.62
C SER A 139 15.43 -9.22 9.46
N ALA A 140 16.21 -8.58 10.33
CA ALA A 140 17.65 -8.76 10.36
C ALA A 140 18.07 -10.22 10.65
N SER A 141 17.16 -11.04 11.18
CA SER A 141 17.39 -12.45 11.50
C SER A 141 17.11 -13.43 10.35
N ASP A 142 16.50 -12.98 9.24
CA ASP A 142 16.12 -13.88 8.14
C ASP A 142 17.35 -14.27 7.29
N PRO A 143 17.40 -15.46 6.66
CA PRO A 143 18.51 -15.85 5.79
C PRO A 143 18.57 -14.99 4.51
N GLU A 144 19.77 -14.55 4.11
CA GLU A 144 20.00 -13.69 2.91
C GLU A 144 19.72 -14.39 1.57
N SER A 145 19.59 -15.71 1.58
CA SER A 145 19.75 -16.56 0.40
C SER A 145 18.46 -16.90 -0.34
N VAL A 146 17.51 -15.96 -0.47
CA VAL A 146 16.38 -16.15 -1.40
C VAL A 146 16.89 -15.90 -2.81
N ALA A 147 16.81 -16.92 -3.66
CA ALA A 147 17.15 -16.77 -5.07
C ALA A 147 16.26 -15.70 -5.70
N ASN A 148 16.85 -14.75 -6.44
CA ASN A 148 16.17 -13.67 -7.17
C ASN A 148 15.75 -12.42 -6.37
N LEU A 149 16.24 -12.20 -5.14
CA LEU A 149 16.11 -10.89 -4.50
C LEU A 149 17.25 -9.95 -4.91
N PRO A 150 16.95 -8.76 -5.48
CA PRO A 150 17.87 -7.64 -5.55
C PRO A 150 18.54 -7.34 -4.21
N GLY A 151 19.81 -6.93 -4.27
CA GLY A 151 20.64 -6.71 -3.07
C GLY A 151 20.21 -5.55 -2.18
N ARG A 152 19.22 -4.73 -2.58
CA ARG A 152 18.65 -3.64 -1.79
C ARG A 152 17.17 -3.45 -2.10
N PHE A 153 16.35 -3.46 -1.05
CA PHE A 153 14.95 -3.10 -1.10
C PHE A 153 14.61 -2.34 0.17
N THR A 154 14.52 -1.03 0.02
CA THR A 154 14.04 -0.13 1.07
C THR A 154 12.73 0.48 0.62
N ALA A 155 11.98 1.05 1.57
CA ALA A 155 10.75 1.74 1.25
C ALA A 155 10.99 2.90 0.26
N GLU A 156 12.09 3.62 0.40
CA GLU A 156 12.48 4.73 -0.48
C GLU A 156 12.79 4.24 -1.89
N TRP A 157 13.54 3.13 -2.02
CA TRP A 157 13.82 2.58 -3.34
C TRP A 157 12.54 2.10 -4.04
N LEU A 158 11.61 1.50 -3.29
CA LEU A 158 10.29 1.10 -3.81
C LEU A 158 9.49 2.34 -4.24
N ALA A 159 9.50 3.40 -3.43
CA ALA A 159 8.86 4.68 -3.74
C ALA A 159 9.36 5.26 -5.07
N ASP A 160 10.68 5.41 -5.20
CA ASP A 160 11.33 5.97 -6.38
C ASP A 160 11.11 5.11 -7.63
N LYS A 161 11.27 3.79 -7.48
CA LYS A 161 11.11 2.86 -8.59
C LYS A 161 9.68 2.84 -9.10
N THR A 162 8.69 2.76 -8.23
CA THR A 162 7.27 2.74 -8.64
C THR A 162 6.92 4.00 -9.42
N ALA A 163 7.30 5.19 -8.92
CA ALA A 163 7.07 6.45 -9.63
C ALA A 163 7.75 6.45 -11.02
N SER A 164 9.02 6.07 -11.07
CA SER A 164 9.79 6.00 -12.32
C SER A 164 9.21 5.03 -13.34
N ASP A 165 8.74 3.85 -12.88
CA ASP A 165 8.17 2.83 -13.76
C ASP A 165 6.79 3.28 -14.29
N ILE A 166 5.94 3.93 -13.48
CA ILE A 166 4.64 4.46 -13.94
C ILE A 166 4.86 5.52 -15.01
N GLU A 167 5.74 6.50 -14.77
CA GLU A 167 6.09 7.55 -15.73
C GLU A 167 6.62 6.93 -17.03
N TYR A 168 7.55 5.98 -16.94
CA TYR A 168 8.15 5.34 -18.11
C TYR A 168 7.14 4.54 -18.96
N TRP A 169 6.26 3.76 -18.32
CA TRP A 169 5.37 2.85 -19.05
C TRP A 169 4.09 3.50 -19.56
N PHE A 170 3.60 4.52 -18.87
CA PHE A 170 2.28 5.08 -19.11
C PHE A 170 2.26 6.59 -19.36
N ASP A 171 3.40 7.28 -19.26
CA ASP A 171 3.48 8.74 -19.44
C ASP A 171 2.56 9.49 -18.46
N ILE A 172 2.52 8.99 -17.22
CA ILE A 172 1.72 9.54 -16.11
C ILE A 172 2.67 10.16 -15.09
N ASP A 173 2.45 11.43 -14.76
CA ASP A 173 3.22 12.09 -13.72
C ASP A 173 2.78 11.58 -12.33
N VAL A 174 3.76 11.09 -11.57
CA VAL A 174 3.54 10.55 -10.22
C VAL A 174 4.49 11.21 -9.24
N GLU A 175 3.95 11.71 -8.11
CA GLU A 175 4.74 12.27 -7.03
C GLU A 175 4.67 11.38 -5.78
N ILE A 176 5.82 11.13 -5.15
CA ILE A 176 5.87 10.46 -3.84
C ILE A 176 5.39 11.44 -2.77
N CYS A 177 4.28 11.10 -2.08
CA CYS A 177 3.68 11.95 -1.06
C CYS A 177 4.31 11.73 0.32
N SER A 178 4.57 10.48 0.69
CA SER A 178 5.19 10.12 1.97
C SER A 178 5.72 8.69 1.96
N VAL A 179 6.80 8.48 2.73
CA VAL A 179 7.30 7.18 3.17
C VAL A 179 7.33 7.23 4.69
N ALA A 180 6.34 6.63 5.34
CA ALA A 180 6.16 6.68 6.78
C ALA A 180 6.52 5.33 7.41
N ASP A 181 7.68 5.28 8.09
CA ASP A 181 8.16 4.07 8.75
C ASP A 181 7.32 3.69 9.96
N PHE A 182 7.16 2.39 10.17
CA PHE A 182 6.59 1.80 11.39
C PHE A 182 7.45 0.61 11.86
N SER A 183 7.37 0.30 13.15
CA SER A 183 8.11 -0.80 13.76
C SER A 183 7.42 -1.31 15.04
N GLY A 184 7.92 -2.43 15.56
CA GLY A 184 7.40 -3.02 16.79
C GLY A 184 6.16 -3.88 16.59
N LEU A 185 5.92 -4.35 15.37
CA LEU A 185 4.84 -5.30 15.09
C LEU A 185 5.21 -6.68 15.65
N GLN A 186 4.21 -7.42 16.12
CA GLN A 186 4.36 -8.68 16.84
C GLN A 186 4.77 -9.84 15.92
N HIS A 187 4.41 -9.78 14.64
CA HIS A 187 4.74 -10.84 13.70
C HIS A 187 6.26 -10.89 13.43
N PRO A 188 6.95 -12.03 13.66
CA PRO A 188 8.41 -12.09 13.66
C PRO A 188 9.06 -11.76 12.29
N VAL A 189 8.38 -12.12 11.19
CA VAL A 189 8.84 -11.85 9.81
C VAL A 189 8.55 -10.41 9.39
N GLN A 190 7.50 -9.80 9.95
CA GLN A 190 6.92 -8.54 9.47
C GLN A 190 6.82 -7.54 10.63
N SER A 191 7.92 -7.40 11.37
CA SER A 191 8.00 -6.63 12.61
C SER A 191 8.16 -5.12 12.39
N GLN A 192 8.47 -4.70 11.17
CA GLN A 192 8.70 -3.30 10.79
C GLN A 192 8.52 -3.11 9.27
N GLY A 193 8.34 -1.88 8.84
CA GLY A 193 7.98 -1.57 7.46
C GLY A 193 7.73 -0.08 7.25
N ALA A 194 7.04 0.24 6.16
CA ALA A 194 6.62 1.61 5.86
C ALA A 194 5.27 1.64 5.12
N ALA A 195 4.47 2.66 5.40
CA ALA A 195 3.35 3.05 4.55
C ALA A 195 3.87 4.06 3.53
N ILE A 196 3.72 3.75 2.24
CA ILE A 196 4.20 4.57 1.14
C ILE A 196 2.99 5.10 0.38
N THR A 197 2.97 6.38 0.04
CA THR A 197 1.89 6.95 -0.77
C THR A 197 2.43 7.73 -1.94
N TRP A 198 1.70 7.66 -3.05
CA TRP A 198 1.97 8.41 -4.28
C TRP A 198 0.71 9.13 -4.73
N GLN A 199 0.85 10.33 -5.27
CA GLN A 199 -0.21 11.03 -6.00
C GLN A 199 -0.03 10.79 -7.49
N ILE A 200 -1.14 10.49 -8.16
CA ILE A 200 -1.23 10.41 -9.62
C ILE A 200 -1.81 11.74 -10.11
N MET A 201 -1.09 12.46 -10.96
CA MET A 201 -1.58 13.72 -11.52
C MET A 201 -2.29 13.45 -12.84
N SER A 202 -3.57 13.82 -12.90
CA SER A 202 -4.47 13.62 -14.04
C SER A 202 -4.87 14.94 -14.72
#